data_AF-A0A8T5U4L3-F1
#
_entry.id   AF-A0A8T5U4L3-F1
#
_cell.length_a   1.000
_cell.length_b   1.000
_cell.length_c   1.000
_cell.angle_alpha   90.00
_cell.angle_beta   90.00
_cell.angle_gamma   90.00
#
_symmetry.space_group_name_H-M   'P 1'
#
loop_
_entity.id
_entity.type
_entity.pdbx_description
1 polymer ?
#
loop_
_entity_poly.entity_id
_entity_poly.type
_entity_poly.pdbx_seq_one_letter_code
_entity_poly.pdbx_strand_id
1 'polypeptide(L)'
;MVSETESLIAYTFLKNKIIDPGFCTLCGACEIACPLGALHLKTEKVERLTDCSKGLDLCPICYEICPHSEALLLRSLSFVADAPVKNEAVGYYRKIVLAQAGDSQLRSQSRGGAVVTSLLKYGMESGFFDSAIVTQAESQNPSKPVPKVAIVPDDILSAIGSKFFPSSVATAYGSAVYG
;
A
#
# COMPACT_ATOMS: atom_id res chain seq x y z
N MET A 1 -11.64 32.82 -19.29
CA MET A 1 -10.60 32.48 -20.28
C MET A 1 -10.08 31.11 -19.89
N VAL A 2 -10.62 30.06 -20.52
CA VAL A 2 -10.21 28.67 -20.30
C VAL A 2 -9.14 28.41 -21.35
N SER A 3 -7.86 28.44 -20.95
CA SER A 3 -6.74 28.25 -21.87
C SER A 3 -6.39 26.77 -22.00
N GLU A 4 -6.29 26.31 -23.25
CA GLU A 4 -5.50 25.18 -23.74
C GLU A 4 -5.79 23.81 -23.10
N THR A 5 -6.60 23.03 -23.81
CA THR A 5 -6.61 21.55 -23.86
C THR A 5 -6.12 20.88 -22.58
N GLU A 6 -6.95 20.90 -21.54
CA GLU A 6 -6.64 20.23 -20.28
C GLU A 6 -6.57 18.72 -20.56
N SER A 7 -5.36 18.21 -20.80
CA SER A 7 -5.15 16.80 -21.09
C SER A 7 -5.79 15.99 -19.97
N LEU A 8 -6.63 15.00 -20.30
CA LEU A 8 -7.33 14.18 -19.30
C LEU A 8 -6.39 13.13 -18.67
N ILE A 9 -5.13 13.51 -18.49
CA ILE A 9 -4.07 12.70 -17.90
C ILE A 9 -4.06 12.96 -16.39
N ALA A 10 -4.48 11.97 -15.63
CA ALA A 10 -4.65 12.11 -14.19
C ALA A 10 -3.33 12.25 -13.41
N TYR A 11 -2.18 12.08 -14.06
CA TYR A 11 -0.88 12.38 -13.45
C TYR A 11 -0.82 13.81 -12.89
N THR A 12 -1.38 14.79 -13.59
CA THR A 12 -1.39 16.19 -13.12
C THR A 12 -2.16 16.31 -11.81
N PHE A 13 -3.30 15.63 -11.68
CA PHE A 13 -4.07 15.57 -10.44
C PHE A 13 -3.32 14.84 -9.33
N LEU A 14 -2.75 13.67 -9.62
CA LEU A 14 -1.90 12.92 -8.68
C LEU A 14 -0.75 13.78 -8.15
N LYS A 15 -0.05 14.48 -9.05
CA LYS A 15 1.07 15.34 -8.71
C LYS A 15 0.62 16.49 -7.79
N ASN A 16 -0.37 17.26 -8.22
CA ASN A 16 -0.78 18.48 -7.52
C ASN A 16 -1.52 18.20 -6.20
N LYS A 17 -2.28 17.11 -6.11
CA LYS A 17 -3.11 16.80 -4.92
C LYS A 17 -2.42 15.89 -3.91
N ILE A 18 -1.52 15.00 -4.36
CA ILE A 18 -0.93 13.96 -3.51
C ILE A 18 0.58 14.09 -3.38
N ILE A 19 1.31 14.18 -4.50
CA ILE A 19 2.78 14.15 -4.47
C ILE A 19 3.35 15.47 -3.95
N ASP A 20 3.01 16.60 -4.56
CA ASP A 20 3.55 17.91 -4.19
C ASP A 20 3.18 18.31 -2.75
N PRO A 21 1.96 18.03 -2.23
CA PRO A 21 1.63 18.30 -0.83
C PRO A 21 2.28 17.34 0.18
N GLY A 22 3.00 16.30 -0.28
CA GLY A 22 3.71 15.37 0.60
C GLY A 22 2.88 14.20 1.14
N PHE A 23 1.70 13.92 0.58
CA PHE A 23 0.87 12.77 0.99
C PHE A 23 1.34 11.43 0.40
N CYS A 24 2.26 11.43 -0.57
CA CYS A 24 2.72 10.20 -1.21
C CYS A 24 3.50 9.31 -0.22
N THR A 25 3.01 8.09 0.02
CA THR A 25 3.66 7.09 0.89
C THR A 25 4.59 6.13 0.14
N LEU A 26 4.87 6.40 -1.15
CA LEU A 26 5.73 5.59 -2.01
C LEU A 26 5.33 4.10 -2.05
N CYS A 27 4.03 3.81 -2.03
CA CYS A 27 3.51 2.44 -2.03
C CYS A 27 3.71 1.68 -3.37
N GLY A 28 3.99 2.39 -4.47
CA GLY A 28 4.27 1.80 -5.79
C GLY A 28 3.04 1.45 -6.64
N ALA A 29 1.83 1.74 -6.16
CA ALA A 29 0.60 1.38 -6.87
C ALA A 29 0.50 2.04 -8.26
N CYS A 30 0.91 3.31 -8.36
CA CYS A 30 0.88 4.05 -9.61
C CYS A 30 1.94 3.61 -10.63
N GLU A 31 3.07 3.05 -10.17
CA GLU A 31 4.12 2.48 -11.04
C GLU A 31 3.64 1.16 -11.64
N ILE A 32 3.21 0.22 -10.81
CA ILE A 32 2.82 -1.11 -11.27
C ILE A 32 1.52 -1.11 -12.10
N ALA A 33 0.59 -0.19 -11.81
CA ALA A 33 -0.66 -0.08 -12.57
C ALA A 33 -0.51 0.69 -13.89
N CYS A 34 0.62 1.37 -14.12
CA CYS A 34 0.78 2.22 -15.30
C CYS A 34 0.99 1.39 -16.58
N PRO A 35 0.07 1.43 -17.56
CA PRO A 35 0.22 0.63 -18.78
C PRO A 35 1.36 1.13 -19.69
N LEU A 36 1.78 2.39 -19.51
CA LEU A 36 2.87 3.00 -20.27
C LEU A 36 4.24 2.90 -19.58
N GLY A 37 4.31 2.40 -18.34
CA GLY A 37 5.54 2.46 -17.55
C GLY A 37 6.06 3.90 -17.34
N ALA A 38 5.16 4.88 -17.34
CA ALA A 38 5.53 6.31 -17.31
C ALA A 38 5.98 6.81 -15.94
N LEU A 39 5.75 6.04 -14.88
CA LEU A 39 6.07 6.38 -13.49
C LEU A 39 7.04 5.36 -12.91
N HIS A 40 8.05 5.85 -12.20
CA HIS A 40 9.04 5.02 -11.53
C HIS A 40 9.27 5.49 -10.09
N LEU A 41 9.31 4.57 -9.15
CA LEU A 41 9.63 4.90 -7.76
C LEU A 41 11.13 4.91 -7.53
N LYS A 42 11.63 6.06 -7.06
CA LYS A 42 12.94 6.20 -6.43
C LYS A 42 12.76 6.26 -4.91
N THR A 43 13.86 6.12 -4.17
CA THR A 43 13.89 6.04 -2.69
C THR A 43 13.02 7.08 -1.99
N GLU A 44 12.93 8.30 -2.53
CA GLU A 44 12.25 9.43 -1.86
C GLU A 44 11.18 10.12 -2.74
N LYS A 45 10.98 9.67 -3.98
CA LYS A 45 10.05 10.35 -4.90
C LYS A 45 9.56 9.45 -6.02
N VAL A 46 8.40 9.82 -6.57
CA VAL A 46 7.90 9.28 -7.85
C VAL A 46 8.46 10.14 -8.98
N GLU A 47 9.17 9.51 -9.91
CA GLU A 47 9.69 10.14 -11.11
C GLU A 47 8.78 9.85 -12.31
N ARG A 48 8.53 10.88 -13.12
CA ARG A 48 7.82 10.74 -14.40
C ARG A 48 8.85 10.56 -15.52
N LEU A 49 8.93 9.36 -16.07
CA LEU A 49 9.85 9.01 -17.15
C LEU A 49 9.36 9.46 -18.52
N THR A 50 8.04 9.51 -18.72
CA THR A 50 7.45 9.84 -20.02
C THR A 50 6.18 10.66 -19.86
N ASP A 51 5.95 11.54 -20.83
CA ASP A 51 4.71 12.30 -20.91
C ASP A 51 3.60 11.46 -21.56
N CYS A 52 2.67 10.98 -20.74
CA CYS A 52 1.51 10.20 -21.19
C CYS A 52 0.65 10.91 -22.25
N SER A 53 0.63 12.25 -22.29
CA SER A 53 -0.16 13.01 -23.26
C SER A 53 0.27 12.78 -24.71
N LYS A 54 1.49 12.24 -24.93
CA LYS A 54 2.01 11.91 -26.26
C LYS A 54 1.42 10.65 -26.87
N GLY A 55 0.80 9.78 -26.07
CA GLY A 55 0.28 8.49 -26.52
C GLY A 55 -1.15 8.20 -26.09
N LEU A 56 -1.74 9.03 -25.22
CA LEU A 56 -3.09 8.86 -24.71
C LEU A 56 -3.75 10.24 -24.57
N ASP A 57 -5.02 10.33 -24.94
CA ASP A 57 -5.83 11.54 -24.70
C ASP A 57 -6.43 11.55 -23.28
N LEU A 58 -6.62 10.38 -22.68
CA LEU A 58 -7.23 10.17 -21.36
C LEU A 58 -6.54 9.00 -20.63
N CYS A 59 -6.17 9.21 -19.37
CA CYS A 59 -5.67 8.15 -18.50
C CYS A 59 -5.91 8.47 -17.02
N PRO A 60 -6.88 7.81 -16.35
CA PRO A 60 -7.22 8.09 -14.95
C PRO A 60 -6.41 7.26 -13.92
N ILE A 61 -5.72 6.21 -14.39
CA ILE A 61 -5.28 5.07 -13.58
C ILE A 61 -4.43 5.46 -12.36
N CYS A 62 -3.39 6.29 -12.56
CA CYS A 62 -2.44 6.57 -11.49
C CYS A 62 -3.04 7.37 -10.33
N TYR A 63 -4.08 8.16 -10.59
CA TYR A 63 -4.84 8.86 -9.56
C TYR A 63 -5.85 7.93 -8.89
N GLU A 64 -6.64 7.18 -9.66
CA GLU A 64 -7.68 6.28 -9.14
C GLU A 64 -7.13 5.14 -8.28
N ILE A 65 -5.92 4.65 -8.57
CA ILE A 65 -5.26 3.60 -7.77
C ILE A 65 -4.57 4.16 -6.52
N CYS A 66 -4.46 5.48 -6.38
CA CYS A 66 -3.79 6.08 -5.23
C CYS A 66 -4.67 5.93 -3.98
N PRO A 67 -4.15 5.37 -2.85
CA PRO A 67 -4.94 5.21 -1.62
C PRO A 67 -5.34 6.55 -0.97
N HIS A 68 -4.69 7.65 -1.37
CA HIS A 68 -5.04 9.00 -0.92
C HIS A 68 -6.01 9.72 -1.87
N SER A 69 -6.43 9.08 -2.97
CA SER A 69 -7.53 9.61 -3.78
C SER A 69 -8.84 9.47 -3.02
N GLU A 70 -9.70 10.47 -3.12
CA GLU A 70 -10.98 10.50 -2.41
C GLU A 70 -11.86 9.30 -2.78
N ALA A 71 -11.95 8.98 -4.07
CA ALA A 71 -12.74 7.87 -4.58
C ALA A 71 -12.29 6.53 -3.99
N LEU A 72 -10.98 6.24 -4.00
CA LEU A 72 -10.48 4.96 -3.47
C LEU A 72 -10.56 4.90 -1.95
N LEU A 73 -10.34 6.02 -1.26
CA LEU A 73 -10.48 6.10 0.20
C LEU A 73 -11.93 5.81 0.63
N LEU A 74 -12.91 6.46 0.01
CA LEU A 74 -14.34 6.23 0.30
C LEU A 74 -14.75 4.79 -0.01
N ARG A 75 -14.29 4.24 -1.14
CA ARG A 75 -14.55 2.84 -1.51
C ARG A 75 -13.95 1.87 -0.49
N SER A 76 -12.73 2.11 -0.06
CA SER A 76 -12.01 1.27 0.91
C SER A 76 -12.67 1.28 2.28
N LEU A 77 -13.37 2.36 2.66
CA LEU A 77 -14.07 2.48 3.94
C LEU A 77 -15.53 2.02 3.90
N SER A 78 -16.06 1.66 2.73
CA SER A 78 -17.48 1.32 2.55
C SER A 78 -17.97 0.19 3.47
N PHE A 79 -17.11 -0.78 3.78
CA PHE A 79 -17.44 -1.94 4.63
C PHE A 79 -17.66 -1.60 6.12
N VAL A 80 -17.29 -0.39 6.55
CA VAL A 80 -17.54 0.16 7.90
C VAL A 80 -18.40 1.41 7.86
N ALA A 81 -18.97 1.77 6.71
CA ALA A 81 -19.77 2.98 6.57
C ALA A 81 -21.07 2.96 7.40
N ASP A 82 -21.55 1.76 7.75
CA ASP A 82 -22.71 1.53 8.61
C ASP A 82 -22.36 1.52 10.11
N ALA A 83 -21.09 1.73 10.48
CA ALA A 83 -20.67 1.65 11.86
C ALA A 83 -21.37 2.73 12.72
N PRO A 84 -21.84 2.36 13.93
CA PRO A 84 -22.61 3.28 14.77
C PRO A 84 -21.76 4.41 15.36
N VAL A 85 -20.43 4.26 15.35
CA VAL A 85 -19.50 5.20 15.93
C VAL A 85 -18.56 5.73 14.86
N LYS A 86 -18.47 7.06 14.79
CA LYS A 86 -17.47 7.79 14.03
C LYS A 86 -16.67 8.65 15.00
N ASN A 87 -15.36 8.47 15.02
CA ASN A 87 -14.45 9.37 15.72
C ASN A 87 -13.75 10.29 14.69
N GLU A 88 -13.53 11.55 15.03
CA GLU A 88 -12.92 12.52 14.11
C GLU A 88 -11.49 12.15 13.70
N ALA A 89 -10.70 11.57 14.60
CA ALA A 89 -9.30 11.22 14.35
C ALA A 89 -9.12 9.82 13.76
N VAL A 90 -9.98 8.86 14.12
CA VAL A 90 -9.83 7.44 13.75
C VAL A 90 -10.78 7.01 12.63
N GLY A 91 -11.84 7.77 12.36
CA GLY A 91 -12.87 7.43 11.38
C GLY A 91 -13.95 6.49 11.93
N TYR A 92 -14.58 5.73 11.04
CA TYR A 92 -15.64 4.76 11.38
C TYR A 92 -15.05 3.45 11.90
N TYR A 93 -15.60 2.93 13.01
CA TYR A 93 -15.21 1.64 13.56
C TYR A 93 -16.35 1.00 14.34
N ARG A 94 -16.32 -0.34 14.44
CA ARG A 94 -17.31 -1.11 15.24
C ARG A 94 -16.86 -1.34 16.68
N LYS A 95 -15.57 -1.60 16.89
CA LYS A 95 -14.98 -1.82 18.22
C LYS A 95 -13.49 -1.51 18.19
N ILE A 96 -12.97 -0.98 19.30
CA ILE A 96 -11.53 -0.86 19.57
C ILE A 96 -11.21 -1.78 20.74
N VAL A 97 -10.16 -2.59 20.60
CA VAL A 97 -9.72 -3.55 21.61
C VAL A 97 -8.22 -3.51 21.78
N LEU A 98 -7.75 -3.84 22.98
CA LEU A 98 -6.34 -4.14 23.24
C LEU A 98 -6.12 -5.64 23.05
N ALA A 99 -5.16 -6.03 22.23
CA ALA A 99 -4.89 -7.43 21.89
C ALA A 99 -3.38 -7.70 21.80
N GLN A 100 -3.00 -8.95 22.05
CA GLN A 100 -1.67 -9.48 21.83
C GLN A 100 -1.74 -10.94 21.38
N ALA A 101 -0.72 -11.41 20.66
CA ALA A 101 -0.56 -12.80 20.26
C ALA A 101 -0.53 -13.71 21.49
N GLY A 102 -1.18 -14.87 21.42
CA GLY A 102 -1.07 -15.91 22.45
C GLY A 102 0.32 -16.57 22.49
N ASP A 103 0.99 -16.63 21.34
CA ASP A 103 2.34 -17.18 21.18
C ASP A 103 3.41 -16.24 21.78
N SER A 104 4.14 -16.74 22.80
CA SER A 104 5.18 -15.98 23.48
C SER A 104 6.44 -15.75 22.63
N GLN A 105 6.75 -16.64 21.69
CA GLN A 105 7.89 -16.51 20.80
C GLN A 105 7.65 -15.40 19.78
N LEU A 106 6.43 -15.29 19.23
CA LEU A 106 6.07 -14.19 18.35
C LEU A 106 6.13 -12.84 19.08
N ARG A 107 5.67 -12.80 20.33
CA ARG A 107 5.74 -11.58 21.15
C ARG A 107 7.18 -11.14 21.38
N SER A 108 8.08 -12.05 21.74
CA SER A 108 9.48 -11.72 22.05
C SER A 108 10.27 -11.24 20.82
N GLN A 109 9.93 -11.71 19.62
CA GLN A 109 10.54 -11.28 18.37
C GLN A 109 9.96 -9.95 17.86
N SER A 110 8.70 -9.65 18.21
CA SER A 110 8.06 -8.39 17.82
C SER A 110 8.40 -7.25 18.80
N ARG A 111 8.27 -6.00 18.33
CA ARG A 111 8.38 -4.80 19.19
C ARG A 111 7.04 -4.40 19.84
N GLY A 112 6.05 -5.30 19.88
CA GLY A 112 4.69 -5.00 20.36
C GLY A 112 3.88 -6.27 20.66
N GLY A 113 2.58 -6.25 20.38
CA GLY A 113 1.68 -7.39 20.63
C GLY A 113 1.68 -8.48 19.56
N ALA A 114 2.52 -8.40 18.52
CA ALA A 114 2.55 -9.32 17.37
C ALA A 114 1.19 -9.59 16.68
N VAL A 115 0.21 -8.70 16.82
CA VAL A 115 -1.17 -8.92 16.34
C VAL A 115 -1.23 -9.12 14.81
N VAL A 116 -0.57 -8.25 14.03
CA VAL A 116 -0.56 -8.35 12.55
C VAL A 116 0.06 -9.67 12.11
N THR A 117 1.22 -10.03 12.66
CA THR A 117 1.91 -11.29 12.36
C THR A 117 1.04 -12.50 12.69
N SER A 118 0.37 -12.50 13.85
CA SER A 118 -0.52 -13.60 14.25
C SER A 118 -1.75 -13.72 13.35
N LEU A 119 -2.37 -12.60 12.96
CA LEU A 119 -3.52 -12.61 12.05
C LEU A 119 -3.11 -13.13 10.67
N LEU A 120 -1.95 -12.71 10.16
CA LEU A 120 -1.45 -13.18 8.87
C LEU A 120 -1.15 -14.69 8.91
N LYS A 121 -0.42 -15.15 9.93
CA LYS A 121 -0.09 -16.56 10.13
C LYS A 121 -1.34 -17.43 10.21
N TYR A 122 -2.32 -17.02 11.05
CA TYR A 122 -3.59 -17.72 11.18
C TYR A 122 -4.39 -17.75 9.87
N GLY A 123 -4.44 -16.63 9.15
CA GLY A 123 -5.13 -16.55 7.86
C GLY A 123 -4.59 -17.52 6.82
N MET A 124 -3.25 -17.69 6.76
CA MET A 124 -2.61 -18.68 5.89
C MET A 124 -2.83 -20.11 6.37
N GLU A 125 -2.64 -20.39 7.67
CA GLU A 125 -2.81 -21.74 8.25
C GLU A 125 -4.25 -22.25 8.15
N SER A 126 -5.22 -21.35 8.25
CA SER A 126 -6.65 -21.67 8.12
C SER A 126 -7.13 -21.72 6.67
N GLY A 127 -6.31 -21.31 5.69
CA GLY A 127 -6.71 -21.21 4.29
C GLY A 127 -7.70 -20.08 4.00
N PHE A 128 -7.75 -19.03 4.85
CA PHE A 128 -8.59 -17.85 4.60
C PHE A 128 -8.06 -16.99 3.43
N PHE A 129 -6.75 -17.03 3.18
CA PHE A 129 -6.10 -16.53 1.98
C PHE A 129 -4.84 -17.35 1.68
N ASP A 130 -4.43 -17.39 0.40
CA ASP A 130 -3.31 -18.23 -0.05
C ASP A 130 -1.93 -17.56 0.14
N SER A 131 -1.89 -16.23 0.07
CA SER A 131 -0.64 -15.46 0.17
C SER A 131 -0.84 -14.09 0.80
N ALA A 132 0.24 -13.51 1.30
CA ALA A 132 0.26 -12.15 1.84
C ALA A 132 1.46 -11.36 1.32
N ILE A 133 1.25 -10.09 0.97
CA ILE A 133 2.35 -9.17 0.69
C ILE A 133 2.84 -8.59 2.01
N VAL A 134 4.13 -8.80 2.30
CA VAL A 134 4.78 -8.34 3.53
C VAL A 134 6.04 -7.53 3.21
N THR A 135 6.50 -6.74 4.19
CA THR A 135 7.74 -5.97 4.09
C THR A 135 8.85 -6.65 4.90
N GLN A 136 9.90 -7.07 4.20
CA GLN A 136 11.14 -7.57 4.78
C GLN A 136 12.22 -6.49 4.75
N ALA A 137 13.26 -6.65 5.56
CA ALA A 137 14.47 -5.85 5.45
C ALA A 137 15.44 -6.54 4.48
N GLU A 138 16.12 -5.79 3.61
CA GLU A 138 17.15 -6.35 2.74
C GLU A 138 18.32 -6.87 3.59
N SER A 139 18.81 -8.09 3.32
CA SER A 139 19.83 -8.76 4.15
C SER A 139 21.14 -7.95 4.27
N GLN A 140 21.52 -7.25 3.20
CA GLN A 140 22.75 -6.44 3.15
C GLN A 140 22.52 -4.98 3.58
N ASN A 141 21.27 -4.53 3.65
CA ASN A 141 20.90 -3.18 4.05
C ASN A 141 19.57 -3.19 4.82
N PRO A 142 19.60 -3.38 6.15
CA PRO A 142 18.39 -3.49 6.95
C PRO A 142 17.48 -2.25 6.91
N SER A 143 18.05 -1.08 6.55
CA SER A 143 17.31 0.18 6.38
C SER A 143 16.50 0.23 5.09
N LYS A 144 16.71 -0.71 4.17
CA LYS A 144 15.98 -0.80 2.90
C LYS A 144 14.88 -1.85 3.00
N PRO A 145 13.61 -1.46 3.14
CA PRO A 145 12.49 -2.38 3.12
C PRO A 145 12.23 -2.88 1.69
N VAL A 146 11.98 -4.17 1.55
CA VAL A 146 11.68 -4.83 0.27
C VAL A 146 10.34 -5.55 0.40
N PRO A 147 9.40 -5.35 -0.53
CA PRO A 147 8.16 -6.10 -0.54
C PRO A 147 8.40 -7.55 -0.98
N LYS A 148 7.75 -8.49 -0.31
CA LYS A 148 7.85 -9.94 -0.60
C LYS A 148 6.47 -10.56 -0.52
N VAL A 149 6.20 -11.50 -1.41
CA VAL A 149 5.01 -12.37 -1.33
C VAL A 149 5.36 -13.54 -0.43
N ALA A 150 4.66 -13.65 0.69
CA ALA A 150 4.67 -14.81 1.58
C ALA A 150 3.67 -15.84 1.08
N ILE A 151 4.14 -17.06 0.82
CA ILE A 151 3.33 -18.17 0.29
C ILE A 151 3.20 -19.33 1.30
N VAL A 152 4.03 -19.33 2.34
CA VAL A 152 3.87 -20.22 3.49
C VAL A 152 3.86 -19.42 4.81
N PRO A 153 3.21 -19.93 5.88
CA PRO A 153 3.14 -19.22 7.16
C PRO A 153 4.49 -18.79 7.73
N ASP A 154 5.54 -19.59 7.51
CA ASP A 154 6.90 -19.30 8.00
C ASP A 154 7.54 -18.08 7.31
N ASP A 155 7.14 -17.75 6.07
CA ASP A 155 7.62 -16.57 5.37
C ASP A 155 7.28 -15.29 6.15
N ILE A 156 6.16 -15.28 6.88
CA ILE A 156 5.70 -14.14 7.67
C ILE A 156 6.68 -13.79 8.79
N LEU A 157 7.41 -14.79 9.32
CA LEU A 157 8.34 -14.59 10.44
C LEU A 157 9.51 -13.66 10.07
N SER A 158 9.96 -13.72 8.82
CA SER A 158 11.01 -12.84 8.30
C SER A 158 10.58 -11.37 8.20
N ALA A 159 9.27 -11.10 8.20
CA ALA A 159 8.72 -9.75 8.12
C ALA A 159 8.43 -9.13 9.50
N ILE A 160 8.70 -9.82 10.61
CA ILE A 160 8.40 -9.34 11.96
C ILE A 160 9.05 -7.97 12.25
N GLY A 161 8.30 -7.13 12.96
CA GLY A 161 8.74 -5.82 13.41
C GLY A 161 8.59 -4.71 12.37
N SER A 162 8.56 -3.47 12.85
CA SER A 162 8.36 -2.28 12.03
C SER A 162 9.66 -1.83 11.36
N LYS A 163 9.55 -1.40 10.10
CA LYS A 163 10.60 -0.73 9.35
C LYS A 163 10.12 0.70 9.08
N PHE A 164 10.87 1.69 9.56
CA PHE A 164 10.47 3.11 9.51
C PHE A 164 10.91 3.80 8.22
N PHE A 165 10.90 3.06 7.11
CA PHE A 165 11.22 3.55 5.77
C PHE A 165 10.07 3.18 4.81
N PRO A 166 9.78 3.98 3.78
CA PRO A 166 8.74 3.67 2.81
C PRO A 166 9.01 2.34 2.11
N SER A 167 7.98 1.52 1.98
CA SER A 167 8.05 0.24 1.27
C SER A 167 7.04 0.23 0.13
N SER A 168 7.52 -0.09 -1.07
CA SER A 168 6.72 -0.13 -2.31
C SER A 168 5.87 -1.40 -2.39
N VAL A 169 5.07 -1.68 -1.36
CA VAL A 169 4.28 -2.92 -1.20
C VAL A 169 3.42 -3.29 -2.39
N ALA A 170 2.83 -2.32 -3.10
CA ALA A 170 1.97 -2.60 -4.24
C ALA A 170 2.74 -3.17 -5.43
N THR A 171 4.06 -2.96 -5.54
CA THR A 171 4.87 -3.52 -6.63
C THR A 171 4.91 -5.05 -6.63
N ALA A 172 4.73 -5.68 -5.46
CA ALA A 172 4.65 -7.13 -5.35
C ALA A 172 3.28 -7.72 -5.75
N TYR A 173 2.28 -6.89 -6.03
CA TYR A 173 0.93 -7.34 -6.37
C TYR A 173 0.91 -8.24 -7.62
N GLY A 174 1.66 -7.87 -8.65
CA GLY A 174 1.74 -8.68 -9.88
C GLY A 174 2.23 -10.10 -9.59
N SER A 175 3.26 -10.25 -8.77
CA SER A 175 3.78 -11.55 -8.35
C SER A 175 2.84 -12.33 -7.42
N ALA A 176 2.00 -11.64 -6.64
CA ALA A 176 1.05 -12.30 -5.75
C ALA A 176 -0.16 -12.89 -6.49
N VAL A 177 -0.56 -12.29 -7.62
CA VAL A 177 -1.78 -12.68 -8.36
C VAL A 177 -1.48 -13.52 -9.60
N TYR A 178 -0.37 -13.23 -10.30
CA TYR A 178 -0.03 -13.88 -11.58
C TYR A 178 1.22 -14.77 -11.50
N GLY A 179 1.84 -14.88 -10.32
CA GLY A 179 3.07 -15.64 -10.09
C GLY A 179 2.86 -17.12 -9.82
#